data_AF-A0A7S1MZH0-F1
#
_entry.id   AF-A0A7S1MZH0-F1
#
_cell.length_a   1.000
_cell.length_b   1.000
_cell.length_c   1.000
_cell.angle_alpha   90.00
_cell.angle_beta   90.00
_cell.angle_gamma   90.00
#
_symmetry.space_group_name_H-M   'P 1'
#
loop_
_entity.id
_entity.type
_entity.pdbx_description
1 polymer ?
#
loop_
_entity_poly.entity_id
_entity_poly.type
_entity_poly.pdbx_seq_one_letter_code
_entity_poly.pdbx_strand_id
1 'polypeptide(L)'
;NKQGGEGRGRLVIHPHSYFKHYWDTVVTLTIVFMCFQTPVRVCFTPMSDMVHEGISRFGGVDALEAMTIGLLLWVELIFVLDILVYFHVGYSKLGVIVCDPNLIRSHYLWGAFVWDLLAAIPILFYPVTVWDFASCRHMTGSTDQCMPMWLYKLSFFITLLQLLKLPSGVRRSVPIR
;
A
#
# COMPACT_ATOMS: atom_id res chain seq x y z
N ASN A 1 35.15 23.34 -12.68
CA ASN A 1 34.89 24.52 -11.83
C ASN A 1 34.06 24.05 -10.64
N LYS A 2 34.64 24.10 -9.44
CA LYS A 2 34.02 23.67 -8.16
C LYS A 2 33.19 24.81 -7.58
N GLN A 3 32.38 24.45 -6.57
CA GLN A 3 31.58 25.26 -5.64
C GLN A 3 30.13 25.47 -6.11
N GLY A 4 29.09 25.21 -5.31
CA GLY A 4 29.05 24.85 -3.91
C GLY A 4 27.58 24.62 -3.49
N GLY A 5 27.39 23.77 -2.50
CA GLY A 5 26.08 23.46 -1.94
C GLY A 5 26.10 22.24 -1.04
N GLU A 6 26.99 22.21 -0.04
CA GLU A 6 26.68 21.48 1.19
C GLU A 6 25.37 22.04 1.74
N GLY A 7 24.29 21.27 1.64
CA GLY A 7 22.95 21.74 1.94
C GLY A 7 22.04 20.61 2.39
N ARG A 8 22.38 20.00 3.54
CA ARG A 8 21.63 18.98 4.29
C ARG A 8 21.49 17.65 3.55
N GLY A 9 21.75 16.54 4.25
CA GLY A 9 21.52 15.18 3.73
C GLY A 9 20.06 14.93 3.33
N ARG A 10 19.67 15.38 2.14
CA ARG A 10 18.44 14.95 1.48
C ARG A 10 18.79 13.67 0.73
N LEU A 11 18.24 12.56 1.21
CA LEU A 11 18.33 11.25 0.60
C LEU A 11 17.63 11.29 -0.77
N VAL A 12 18.30 11.75 -1.83
CA VAL A 12 17.76 11.73 -3.20
C VAL A 12 18.31 10.50 -3.90
N ILE A 13 17.40 9.66 -4.37
CA ILE A 13 17.72 8.40 -5.04
C ILE A 13 17.77 8.67 -6.55
N HIS A 14 18.90 8.31 -7.16
CA HIS A 14 19.07 8.43 -8.60
C HIS A 14 18.16 7.43 -9.34
N PRO A 15 17.43 7.85 -10.40
CA PRO A 15 16.48 6.98 -11.10
C PRO A 15 17.14 5.76 -11.76
N HIS A 16 18.40 5.86 -12.17
CA HIS A 16 19.19 4.77 -12.75
C HIS A 16 20.05 4.00 -11.72
N SER A 17 19.77 4.16 -10.42
CA SER A 17 20.50 3.42 -9.39
C SER A 17 20.08 1.95 -9.37
N TYR A 18 21.02 1.05 -9.08
CA TYR A 18 20.72 -0.37 -8.83
C TYR A 18 19.63 -0.56 -7.76
N PHE A 19 19.63 0.29 -6.72
CA PHE A 19 18.59 0.27 -5.69
C PHE A 19 17.19 0.44 -6.28
N LYS A 20 17.02 1.39 -7.22
CA LYS A 20 15.74 1.67 -7.85
C LYS A 20 15.25 0.48 -8.67
N HIS A 21 16.15 -0.16 -9.42
CA HIS A 21 15.84 -1.35 -10.20
C HIS A 21 15.39 -2.53 -9.32
N TYR A 22 16.08 -2.80 -8.21
CA TYR A 22 15.66 -3.83 -7.26
C TYR A 22 14.30 -3.49 -6.61
N TRP A 23 14.12 -2.24 -6.18
CA TRP A 23 12.85 -1.77 -5.59
C TRP A 23 11.67 -1.92 -6.55
N ASP A 24 11.84 -1.50 -7.81
CA ASP A 24 10.80 -1.63 -8.83
C ASP A 24 10.45 -3.10 -9.09
N THR A 25 11.43 -3.99 -9.03
CA THR A 25 11.21 -5.44 -9.17
C THR A 25 10.36 -5.96 -8.01
N VAL A 26 10.68 -5.57 -6.77
CA VAL A 26 9.91 -5.95 -5.57
C VAL A 26 8.47 -5.45 -5.66
N VAL A 27 8.27 -4.18 -6.02
CA VAL A 27 6.94 -3.59 -6.18
C VAL A 27 6.16 -4.28 -7.30
N THR A 28 6.81 -4.59 -8.42
CA THR A 28 6.18 -5.29 -9.54
C THR A 28 5.72 -6.69 -9.15
N LEU A 29 6.58 -7.48 -8.49
CA LEU A 29 6.22 -8.81 -7.98
C LEU A 29 5.06 -8.74 -7.00
N THR A 30 5.07 -7.73 -6.13
CA THR A 30 4.01 -7.47 -5.17
C THR A 30 2.67 -7.16 -5.84
N ILE A 31 2.67 -6.35 -6.91
CA ILE A 31 1.47 -6.06 -7.70
C ILE A 31 0.95 -7.32 -8.38
N VAL A 32 1.83 -8.14 -8.97
CA VAL A 32 1.43 -9.41 -9.60
C VAL A 32 0.75 -10.32 -8.58
N PHE A 33 1.34 -10.48 -7.40
CA PHE A 33 0.77 -11.29 -6.32
C PHE A 33 -0.62 -10.77 -5.90
N MET A 34 -0.78 -9.46 -5.72
CA MET A 34 -2.08 -8.86 -5.39
C MET A 34 -3.12 -9.03 -6.49
N CYS A 35 -2.72 -9.03 -7.77
CA CYS A 35 -3.67 -9.25 -8.86
C CYS A 35 -4.34 -10.62 -8.81
N PHE A 36 -3.65 -11.64 -8.30
CA PHE A 36 -4.26 -12.95 -8.08
C PHE A 36 -5.00 -13.02 -6.76
N GLN A 37 -4.41 -12.50 -5.69
CA GLN A 37 -4.94 -12.71 -4.35
C GLN A 37 -6.17 -11.84 -4.05
N THR A 38 -6.21 -10.61 -4.55
CA THR A 38 -7.32 -9.68 -4.28
C THR A 38 -8.67 -10.21 -4.82
N PRO A 39 -8.79 -10.69 -6.08
CA PRO A 39 -10.03 -11.29 -6.56
C PRO A 39 -10.43 -12.55 -5.78
N VAL A 40 -9.47 -13.40 -5.42
CA VAL A 40 -9.74 -14.60 -4.61
C VAL A 40 -10.31 -14.22 -3.25
N ARG A 41 -9.75 -13.20 -2.60
CA ARG A 41 -10.24 -12.72 -1.29
C ARG A 41 -11.64 -12.17 -1.35
N VAL A 42 -11.89 -11.34 -2.35
CA VAL A 42 -13.22 -10.83 -2.64
C VAL A 42 -14.14 -12.04 -2.86
N CYS A 43 -13.91 -12.93 -3.82
CA CYS A 43 -14.88 -14.00 -4.06
C CYS A 43 -15.06 -15.02 -2.92
N PHE A 44 -14.03 -15.30 -2.11
CA PHE A 44 -14.01 -16.47 -1.22
C PHE A 44 -13.63 -16.23 0.24
N THR A 45 -13.01 -15.11 0.61
CA THR A 45 -12.56 -14.89 1.99
C THR A 45 -12.87 -13.47 2.49
N PRO A 46 -14.05 -13.25 3.11
CA PRO A 46 -14.41 -11.96 3.68
C PRO A 46 -13.43 -11.60 4.80
N MET A 47 -12.67 -10.52 4.63
CA MET A 47 -11.67 -10.09 5.63
C MET A 47 -12.32 -9.70 6.96
N SER A 48 -13.57 -9.26 6.93
CA SER A 48 -14.41 -9.05 8.11
C SER A 48 -14.57 -10.30 8.98
N ASP A 49 -14.61 -11.49 8.37
CA ASP A 49 -14.75 -12.75 9.10
C ASP A 49 -13.40 -13.09 9.75
N MET A 50 -12.28 -12.83 9.05
CA MET A 50 -10.94 -12.94 9.63
C MET A 50 -10.70 -11.96 10.78
N VAL A 51 -11.25 -10.74 10.72
CA VAL A 51 -11.15 -9.75 11.78
C VAL A 51 -12.06 -10.12 12.95
N HIS A 52 -13.29 -10.56 12.68
CA HIS A 52 -14.24 -11.00 13.70
C HIS A 52 -13.72 -12.24 14.45
N GLU A 53 -13.22 -13.24 13.72
CA GLU A 53 -12.61 -14.45 14.27
C GLU A 53 -11.23 -14.18 14.89
N GLY A 54 -10.36 -13.40 14.23
CA GLY A 54 -9.02 -13.09 14.72
C GLY A 54 -9.04 -12.26 16.01
N ILE A 55 -9.96 -11.30 16.15
CA ILE A 55 -10.09 -10.53 17.39
C ILE A 55 -10.82 -11.37 18.46
N SER A 56 -11.80 -12.21 18.12
CA SER A 56 -12.48 -13.08 19.12
C SER A 56 -11.57 -14.19 19.62
N ARG A 57 -10.66 -14.68 18.78
CA ARG A 57 -9.66 -15.72 19.08
C ARG A 57 -8.26 -15.16 19.32
N PHE A 58 -8.11 -13.97 19.92
CA PHE A 58 -6.78 -13.43 20.26
C PHE A 58 -5.87 -14.36 21.10
N GLY A 59 -6.38 -15.50 21.59
CA GLY A 59 -5.63 -16.60 22.22
C GLY A 59 -5.55 -17.93 21.44
N GLY A 60 -5.96 -18.02 20.17
CA GLY A 60 -6.04 -19.26 19.40
C GLY A 60 -6.22 -19.09 17.89
N VAL A 61 -5.43 -18.21 17.28
CA VAL A 61 -5.35 -18.08 15.81
C VAL A 61 -4.43 -19.18 15.27
N ASP A 62 -4.87 -19.92 14.28
CA ASP A 62 -4.04 -20.95 13.66
C ASP A 62 -2.81 -20.29 13.00
N ALA A 63 -1.65 -20.94 13.05
CA ALA A 63 -0.40 -20.39 12.52
C ALA A 63 -0.50 -20.00 11.02
N LEU A 64 -1.35 -20.71 10.27
CA LEU A 64 -1.61 -20.45 8.86
C LEU A 64 -2.41 -19.15 8.64
N GLU A 65 -3.40 -18.88 9.49
CA GLU A 65 -4.20 -17.65 9.42
C GLU A 65 -3.36 -16.43 9.79
N ALA A 66 -2.58 -16.54 10.87
CA ALA A 66 -1.65 -15.49 11.29
C ALA A 66 -0.62 -15.19 10.19
N MET A 67 -0.09 -16.21 9.53
CA MET A 67 0.83 -16.03 8.39
C MET A 67 0.14 -15.34 7.20
N THR A 68 -1.10 -15.69 6.91
CA THR A 68 -1.88 -15.09 5.80
C THR A 68 -2.15 -13.61 6.06
N ILE A 69 -2.56 -13.25 7.28
CA ILE A 69 -2.77 -11.86 7.72
C ILE A 69 -1.43 -11.10 7.75
N GLY A 70 -0.34 -11.74 8.16
CA GLY A 70 0.99 -11.16 8.09
C GLY A 70 1.40 -10.81 6.66
N LEU A 71 1.27 -11.75 5.72
CA LEU A 71 1.57 -11.53 4.30
C LEU A 71 0.74 -10.40 3.69
N LEU A 72 -0.53 -10.35 4.05
CA LEU A 72 -1.47 -9.27 3.73
C LEU A 72 -0.90 -7.89 4.11
N LEU A 73 -0.59 -7.73 5.39
CA LEU A 73 -0.07 -6.48 5.95
C LEU A 73 1.30 -6.13 5.35
N TRP A 74 2.15 -7.13 5.08
CA TRP A 74 3.44 -6.93 4.43
C TRP A 74 3.31 -6.30 3.05
N VAL A 75 2.34 -6.75 2.24
CA VAL A 75 2.12 -6.15 0.93
C VAL A 75 1.58 -4.71 1.05
N GLU A 76 0.66 -4.47 1.97
CA GLU A 76 0.17 -3.10 2.20
C GLU A 76 1.29 -2.17 2.65
N LEU A 77 2.20 -2.65 3.50
CA LEU A 77 3.39 -1.93 3.89
C LEU A 77 4.29 -1.61 2.69
N ILE A 78 4.49 -2.56 1.76
CA ILE A 78 5.27 -2.31 0.52
C ILE A 78 4.62 -1.19 -0.31
N PHE A 79 3.29 -1.14 -0.41
CA PHE A 79 2.60 -0.07 -1.14
C PHE A 79 2.76 1.30 -0.47
N VAL A 80 2.76 1.37 0.86
CA VAL A 80 3.03 2.62 1.58
C VAL A 80 4.50 3.03 1.44
N LEU A 81 5.44 2.09 1.59
CA LEU A 81 6.86 2.34 1.38
C LEU A 81 7.14 2.81 -0.04
N ASP A 82 6.41 2.29 -1.03
CA ASP A 82 6.55 2.72 -2.42
C ASP A 82 6.25 4.21 -2.61
N ILE A 83 5.20 4.72 -1.96
CA ILE A 83 4.88 6.16 -1.94
C ILE A 83 6.05 6.95 -1.32
N LEU A 84 6.58 6.48 -0.19
CA LEU A 84 7.70 7.16 0.51
C LEU A 84 8.98 7.17 -0.33
N VAL A 85 9.30 6.06 -1.00
CA VAL A 85 10.44 5.96 -1.90
C VAL A 85 10.24 6.89 -3.10
N TYR A 86 9.03 6.97 -3.64
CA TYR A 86 8.74 7.84 -4.79
C TYR A 86 9.01 9.32 -4.49
N PHE A 87 8.72 9.79 -3.28
CA PHE A 87 9.03 11.17 -2.87
C PHE A 87 10.53 11.50 -2.86
N HIS A 88 11.40 10.49 -2.87
CA HIS A 88 12.85 10.63 -2.83
C HIS A 88 13.53 10.29 -4.16
N VAL A 89 12.81 9.74 -5.14
CA VAL A 89 13.36 9.37 -6.44
C VAL A 89 13.30 10.55 -7.40
N GLY A 90 14.46 10.92 -7.97
CA GLY A 90 14.54 11.93 -9.02
C GLY A 90 13.90 11.45 -10.33
N TYR A 91 13.40 12.38 -11.14
CA TYR A 91 12.83 12.07 -12.45
C TYR A 91 13.71 12.63 -13.58
N SER A 92 13.73 11.94 -14.72
CA SER A 92 14.41 12.40 -15.93
C SER A 92 13.44 13.15 -16.82
N LYS A 93 13.79 14.36 -17.26
CA LYS A 93 13.02 15.15 -18.22
C LYS A 93 13.97 15.68 -19.29
N LEU A 94 13.70 15.34 -20.56
CA LEU A 94 14.48 15.80 -21.72
C LEU A 94 16.00 15.53 -21.58
N GLY A 95 16.37 14.38 -21.01
CA GLY A 95 17.78 13.99 -20.82
C GLY A 95 18.49 14.64 -19.63
N VAL A 96 17.81 15.51 -18.87
CA VAL A 96 18.33 16.09 -17.62
C VAL A 96 17.64 15.44 -16.43
N ILE A 97 18.44 15.01 -15.45
CA ILE A 97 17.95 14.41 -14.22
C ILE A 97 17.71 15.52 -13.22
N VAL A 98 16.44 15.72 -12.83
CA VAL A 98 16.08 16.72 -11.84
C VAL A 98 16.01 16.07 -10.47
N CYS A 99 16.91 16.49 -9.59
CA CYS A 99 16.99 16.04 -8.20
C CYS A 99 16.30 17.02 -7.22
N ASP A 100 15.61 18.04 -7.74
CA ASP A 100 14.95 19.03 -6.91
C ASP A 100 13.69 18.44 -6.25
N PRO A 101 13.66 18.33 -4.91
CA PRO A 101 12.62 17.61 -4.18
C PRO A 101 11.25 18.29 -4.25
N ASN A 102 11.21 19.61 -4.38
CA ASN A 102 9.96 20.34 -4.56
C ASN A 102 9.35 20.05 -5.94
N LEU A 103 10.20 19.88 -6.95
CA LEU A 103 9.78 19.59 -8.32
C LEU A 103 9.37 18.12 -8.47
N ILE A 104 10.10 17.20 -7.81
CA ILE A 104 9.74 15.78 -7.69
C ILE A 104 8.34 15.63 -7.09
N ARG A 105 8.06 16.31 -5.97
CA ARG A 105 6.75 16.26 -5.30
C ARG A 105 5.63 16.79 -6.20
N SER A 106 5.81 17.96 -6.81
CA SER A 106 4.77 18.56 -7.65
C SER A 106 4.43 17.68 -8.85
N HIS A 107 5.44 17.12 -9.52
CA HIS A 107 5.24 16.20 -10.64
C HIS A 107 4.55 14.90 -10.21
N TYR A 108 4.93 14.35 -9.05
CA TYR A 108 4.31 13.15 -8.51
C TYR A 108 2.82 13.32 -8.16
N LEU A 109 2.51 14.42 -7.46
CA LEU A 109 1.17 14.72 -6.94
C LEU A 109 0.13 14.82 -8.07
N TRP A 110 0.54 15.26 -9.26
CA TRP A 110 -0.37 15.48 -10.39
C TRP A 110 -0.62 14.23 -11.24
N GLY A 111 0.18 13.16 -11.09
CA GLY A 111 0.13 11.98 -11.96
C GLY A 111 -0.10 10.67 -11.24
N ALA A 112 0.91 10.19 -10.51
CA ALA A 112 0.94 8.84 -9.96
C ALA A 112 0.44 8.76 -8.50
N PHE A 113 0.48 9.88 -7.76
CA PHE A 113 0.08 9.91 -6.36
C PHE A 113 -1.36 9.47 -6.11
N VAL A 114 -2.31 9.90 -6.96
CA VAL A 114 -3.73 9.56 -6.79
C VAL A 114 -3.94 8.04 -6.86
N TRP A 115 -3.31 7.37 -7.84
CA TRP A 115 -3.40 5.91 -8.00
C TRP A 115 -2.76 5.17 -6.83
N ASP A 116 -1.61 5.67 -6.37
CA ASP A 116 -0.89 5.09 -5.25
C ASP A 116 -1.65 5.25 -3.93
N LEU A 117 -2.29 6.41 -3.72
CA LEU A 117 -3.12 6.69 -2.55
C LEU A 117 -4.38 5.84 -2.53
N LEU A 118 -5.10 5.74 -3.67
CA LEU A 118 -6.29 4.90 -3.78
C LEU A 118 -5.97 3.43 -3.50
N ALA A 119 -4.85 2.93 -4.01
CA ALA A 119 -4.38 1.57 -3.73
C ALA A 119 -3.99 1.34 -2.26
N ALA A 120 -3.64 2.40 -1.53
CA ALA A 120 -3.29 2.37 -0.11
C ALA A 120 -4.49 2.63 0.83
N ILE A 121 -5.70 2.87 0.32
CA ILE A 121 -6.90 3.04 1.17
C ILE A 121 -7.16 1.86 2.14
N PRO A 122 -6.98 0.59 1.76
CA PRO A 122 -7.24 -0.53 2.65
C PRO A 122 -6.49 -0.43 3.99
N ILE A 123 -5.21 -0.02 3.99
CA ILE A 123 -4.41 0.14 5.22
C ILE A 123 -4.94 1.25 6.14
N LEU A 124 -5.65 2.24 5.60
CA LEU A 124 -6.30 3.30 6.37
C LEU A 124 -7.65 2.83 6.93
N PHE A 125 -8.36 1.99 6.18
CA PHE A 125 -9.70 1.55 6.51
C PHE A 125 -9.71 0.43 7.56
N TYR A 126 -8.82 -0.56 7.47
CA TYR A 126 -8.83 -1.70 8.39
C TYR A 126 -8.63 -1.34 9.86
N PRO A 127 -7.66 -0.48 10.23
CA PRO A 127 -7.48 -0.08 11.63
C PRO A 127 -8.73 0.57 12.20
N VAL A 128 -9.48 1.34 11.40
CA VAL A 128 -10.75 1.95 11.81
C VAL A 128 -11.78 0.86 12.08
N THR A 129 -11.94 -0.11 11.17
CA THR A 129 -12.88 -1.23 11.37
C THR A 129 -12.52 -2.10 12.59
N VAL A 130 -11.23 -2.32 12.83
CA VAL A 130 -10.72 -3.06 14.00
C VAL A 130 -10.98 -2.27 15.28
N TRP A 131 -10.73 -0.97 15.26
CA TRP A 131 -10.97 -0.08 16.39
C TRP A 131 -12.45 0.00 16.76
N ASP A 132 -13.31 0.21 15.77
CA ASP A 132 -14.76 0.29 15.96
C ASP A 132 -15.30 -1.02 16.52
N PHE A 133 -14.86 -2.15 15.98
CA PHE A 133 -15.25 -3.47 16.46
C PHE A 133 -14.77 -3.75 17.89
N ALA A 134 -13.50 -3.44 18.20
CA ALA A 134 -12.94 -3.61 19.54
C ALA A 134 -13.65 -2.72 20.56
N SER A 135 -13.92 -1.46 20.19
CA SER A 135 -14.63 -0.48 21.04
C SER A 135 -16.05 -0.93 21.32
N CYS A 136 -16.77 -1.39 20.30
CA CYS A 136 -18.13 -1.90 20.47
C CYS A 136 -18.17 -3.14 21.36
N ARG A 137 -17.30 -4.13 21.10
CA ARG A 137 -17.20 -5.34 21.95
C ARG A 137 -16.97 -4.97 23.42
N HIS A 138 -16.09 -4.01 23.67
CA HIS A 138 -15.79 -3.58 25.03
C HIS A 138 -17.02 -2.98 25.75
N MET A 139 -17.89 -2.27 25.01
CA MET A 139 -19.09 -1.65 25.58
C MET A 139 -20.28 -2.60 25.75
N THR A 140 -20.58 -3.46 24.76
CA THR A 140 -21.80 -4.30 24.76
C THR A 140 -21.57 -5.73 25.24
N GLY A 141 -20.32 -6.21 25.26
CA GLY A 141 -20.00 -7.61 25.58
C GLY A 141 -20.58 -8.63 24.59
N SER A 142 -21.16 -8.18 23.48
CA SER A 142 -21.77 -9.02 22.44
C SER A 142 -21.13 -8.72 21.08
N THR A 143 -21.01 -9.76 20.26
CA THR A 143 -20.35 -9.71 18.95
C THR A 143 -21.30 -9.40 17.79
N ASP A 144 -22.62 -9.47 18.02
CA ASP A 144 -23.60 -9.65 16.93
C ASP A 144 -24.09 -8.35 16.26
N GLN A 145 -23.81 -7.16 16.83
CA GLN A 145 -24.39 -5.88 16.34
C GLN A 145 -23.41 -4.72 16.22
N CYS A 146 -22.11 -5.01 16.11
CA CYS A 146 -21.10 -3.95 16.18
C CYS A 146 -20.82 -3.22 14.87
N MET A 147 -21.26 -3.72 13.72
CA MET A 147 -20.92 -3.13 12.43
C MET A 147 -22.15 -3.06 11.50
N PRO A 148 -22.49 -1.87 10.97
CA PRO A 148 -23.58 -1.78 10.01
C PRO A 148 -23.22 -2.55 8.73
N MET A 149 -24.21 -3.26 8.18
CA MET A 149 -24.05 -4.19 7.03
C MET A 149 -23.35 -3.55 5.82
N TRP A 150 -23.59 -2.26 5.57
CA TRP A 150 -22.97 -1.55 4.44
C TRP A 150 -21.46 -1.39 4.63
N LEU A 151 -20.98 -1.13 5.86
CA LEU A 151 -19.57 -0.98 6.19
C LEU A 151 -18.84 -2.33 6.06
N TYR A 152 -19.50 -3.41 6.49
CA TYR A 152 -19.04 -4.80 6.28
C TYR A 152 -18.82 -5.08 4.79
N LYS A 153 -19.84 -4.81 3.97
CA LYS A 153 -19.74 -5.00 2.51
C LYS A 153 -18.73 -4.06 1.85
N LEU A 154 -18.52 -2.84 2.39
CA LEU A 154 -17.55 -1.89 1.85
C LEU A 154 -16.11 -2.39 2.03
N SER A 155 -15.79 -2.98 3.20
CA SER A 155 -14.45 -3.49 3.52
C SER A 155 -13.93 -4.47 2.47
N PHE A 156 -14.84 -5.24 1.89
CA PHE A 156 -14.60 -6.20 0.83
C PHE A 156 -14.15 -5.55 -0.48
N PHE A 157 -14.94 -4.60 -1.00
CA PHE A 157 -14.66 -3.94 -2.27
C PHE A 157 -13.47 -2.98 -2.18
N ILE A 158 -13.16 -2.47 -0.98
CA ILE A 158 -11.99 -1.62 -0.76
C ILE A 158 -10.68 -2.31 -1.15
N THR A 159 -10.54 -3.64 -0.94
CA THR A 159 -9.35 -4.38 -1.39
C THR A 159 -9.13 -4.30 -2.90
N LEU A 160 -10.20 -4.20 -3.71
CA LEU A 160 -10.08 -4.09 -5.17
C LEU A 160 -9.37 -2.80 -5.59
N LEU A 161 -9.37 -1.77 -4.75
CA LEU A 161 -8.63 -0.54 -5.01
C LEU A 161 -7.12 -0.79 -5.12
N GLN A 162 -6.59 -1.88 -4.54
CA GLN A 162 -5.20 -2.29 -4.71
C GLN A 162 -4.84 -2.58 -6.18
N LEU A 163 -5.82 -2.97 -7.01
CA LEU A 163 -5.62 -3.18 -8.44
C LEU A 163 -5.37 -1.87 -9.20
N LEU A 164 -5.76 -0.72 -8.64
CA LEU A 164 -5.45 0.60 -9.21
C LEU A 164 -3.96 0.93 -9.18
N LYS A 165 -3.14 0.11 -8.50
CA LYS A 165 -1.67 0.19 -8.57
C LYS A 165 -1.11 -0.35 -9.89
N LEU A 166 -1.87 -1.13 -10.65
CA LEU A 166 -1.43 -1.73 -11.93
C LEU A 166 -0.92 -0.69 -12.94
N PRO A 167 -1.66 0.40 -13.26
CA PRO A 167 -1.16 1.43 -14.15
C PRO A 167 0.15 2.09 -13.67
N SER A 168 0.29 2.31 -12.35
CA SER A 168 1.53 2.82 -11.75
C SER A 168 2.69 1.84 -11.92
N GLY A 169 2.45 0.54 -11.73
CA GLY A 169 3.45 -0.51 -11.94
C GLY A 169 3.87 -0.65 -13.39
N VAL A 170 2.90 -0.71 -14.32
CA VAL A 170 3.16 -0.86 -15.76
C VAL A 170 3.99 0.30 -16.31
N ARG A 171 3.71 1.55 -15.90
CA ARG A 171 4.51 2.72 -16.31
C ARG A 171 5.97 2.64 -15.85
N ARG A 172 6.26 1.89 -14.79
CA ARG A 172 7.62 1.75 -14.23
C ARG A 172 8.38 0.59 -14.85
N SER A 173 7.68 -0.45 -15.29
CA SER A 173 8.28 -1.63 -15.92
C SER A 173 8.58 -1.45 -17.41
N VAL A 174 7.92 -0.49 -18.08
CA VAL A 174 8.26 -0.15 -19.47
C VAL A 174 9.51 0.73 -19.45
N PRO A 175 10.68 0.22 -19.90
CA PRO A 175 11.80 1.10 -20.17
C PRO A 175 11.36 2.01 -21.32
N ILE A 176 11.12 3.28 -21.03
CA ILE A 176 11.05 4.29 -22.08
C ILE A 176 12.47 4.37 -22.65
N ARG A 177 12.67 3.62 -23.72
CA ARG A 177 13.89 3.59 -24.52
C ARG A 177 13.92 4.82 -25.42
#